data_AF-A0A8S0QMT9-F1
#
_entry.id   AF-A0A8S0QMT9-F1
#
_cell.length_a   1.000
_cell.length_b   1.000
_cell.length_c   1.000
_cell.angle_alpha   90.00
_cell.angle_beta   90.00
_cell.angle_gamma   90.00
#
_symmetry.space_group_name_H-M   'P 1'
#
loop_
_entity.id
_entity.type
_entity.pdbx_description
1 polymer ?
#
loop_
_entity_poly.entity_id
_entity_poly.type
_entity_poly.pdbx_seq_one_letter_code
_entity_poly.pdbx_strand_id
1 'polypeptide(L)'
;MPSLSLLAFACCILAFVNSNADKVNYGAALTKSLLYYEAQRSGALPPSQRVNWRGNSAVNDGKAAGEDLVGGYYDAGDNVKFGFPMAFTVTMLAWSVVEFGPQLLAKNELSNALAAIKWGTDYFIKAHPHPNFLYGQLFDFAVKYPGQYQNSISSAANFYSSSGYEDELLWAAVWLERATGEKQYLDFITNSTNIGGTRQMFSWDDKYVGAQLLVAKGILEGKYPGNGNLGQYKNYLEQFICNCLQKGSNNVKTTNNGLLWWQDWNNLQYVTSASFIMTTYSHVLTATKNTLQCPAGKIPPEYLIHVVRSQVNYILGVNPHQISYMVGFGEKYPQQVHHRGASIVSINQNPTPVTCQGGFTAWFHRNAPNPNVIDGAIVGGPGQNDEYTDSRENFQQAEAATANSAPFVGVLAYFA
;
A
#
# COMPACT_ATOMS: atom_id res chain seq x y z
N MET A 1 23.82 -45.47 -36.84
CA MET A 1 23.65 -44.06 -37.23
C MET A 1 22.15 -43.75 -37.25
N PRO A 2 21.57 -43.15 -36.19
CA PRO A 2 20.27 -42.50 -36.28
C PRO A 2 20.45 -41.00 -36.56
N SER A 3 19.44 -40.45 -37.24
CA SER A 3 19.44 -39.22 -38.00
C SER A 3 19.47 -37.93 -37.17
N LEU A 4 20.17 -36.93 -37.71
CA LEU A 4 20.33 -35.55 -37.24
C LEU A 4 19.03 -34.72 -37.15
N SER A 5 17.85 -35.32 -37.24
CA SER A 5 16.58 -34.61 -37.47
C SER A 5 15.75 -34.33 -36.21
N LEU A 6 16.20 -34.69 -35.01
CA LEU A 6 15.49 -34.39 -33.75
C LEU A 6 16.06 -33.23 -32.92
N LEU A 7 17.23 -32.69 -33.27
CA LEU A 7 17.83 -31.57 -32.52
C LEU A 7 17.39 -30.17 -33.01
N ALA A 8 16.67 -30.07 -34.12
CA ALA A 8 16.24 -28.77 -34.67
C ALA A 8 14.86 -28.29 -34.16
N PHE A 9 14.10 -29.11 -33.45
CA PHE A 9 12.75 -28.76 -32.98
C PHE A 9 12.68 -28.29 -31.52
N ALA A 10 13.79 -28.35 -30.77
CA ALA A 10 13.87 -27.91 -29.38
C ALA A 10 14.49 -26.50 -29.19
N CYS A 11 14.86 -25.81 -30.28
CA CYS A 11 15.53 -24.49 -30.22
C CYS A 11 14.69 -23.32 -30.78
N CYS A 12 13.43 -23.52 -31.16
CA CYS A 12 12.60 -22.48 -31.80
C CYS A 12 11.33 -22.05 -31.03
N ILE A 13 11.19 -22.37 -29.73
CA ILE A 13 10.11 -21.83 -28.86
C ILE A 13 10.67 -20.84 -27.82
N LEU A 14 11.73 -20.12 -28.18
CA LEU A 14 12.29 -19.01 -27.37
C LEU A 14 12.39 -17.68 -28.15
N ALA A 15 11.81 -17.62 -29.36
CA ALA A 15 11.69 -16.37 -30.11
C ALA A 15 10.22 -15.97 -30.18
N PHE A 16 9.94 -14.69 -29.87
CA PHE A 16 8.62 -14.04 -29.75
C PHE A 16 7.97 -14.00 -28.35
N VAL A 17 8.73 -13.61 -27.32
CA VAL A 17 8.19 -12.59 -26.40
C VAL A 17 8.43 -11.26 -27.09
N ASN A 18 7.35 -10.57 -27.47
CA ASN A 18 7.40 -9.25 -28.08
C ASN A 18 8.32 -8.33 -27.26
N SER A 19 9.43 -7.91 -27.86
CA SER A 19 10.39 -6.95 -27.32
C SER A 19 9.87 -5.51 -27.39
N ASN A 20 8.54 -5.33 -27.24
CA ASN A 20 7.85 -4.03 -27.25
C ASN A 20 7.15 -3.76 -25.91
N ALA A 21 7.68 -4.30 -24.81
CA ALA A 21 7.52 -3.62 -23.53
C ALA A 21 8.47 -2.42 -23.57
N ASP A 22 8.00 -1.28 -24.09
CA ASP A 22 8.62 -0.01 -23.77
C ASP A 22 8.90 -0.01 -22.27
N LYS A 23 10.18 0.14 -21.91
CA LYS A 23 10.66 -0.06 -20.54
C LYS A 23 9.77 0.75 -19.60
N VAL A 24 8.92 0.06 -18.82
CA VAL A 24 7.94 0.68 -17.93
C VAL A 24 8.64 1.77 -17.12
N ASN A 25 8.17 3.02 -17.23
CA ASN A 25 8.82 4.15 -16.60
C ASN A 25 8.42 4.23 -15.11
N TYR A 26 9.07 3.43 -14.27
CA TYR A 26 8.81 3.40 -12.82
C TYR A 26 9.04 4.75 -12.14
N GLY A 27 9.96 5.58 -12.65
CA GLY A 27 10.17 6.94 -12.15
C GLY A 27 8.94 7.83 -12.35
N ALA A 28 8.32 7.79 -13.54
CA ALA A 28 7.08 8.53 -13.79
C ALA A 28 5.90 7.99 -12.95
N ALA A 29 5.81 6.66 -12.77
CA ALA A 29 4.83 6.06 -11.87
C ALA A 29 5.02 6.55 -10.42
N LEU A 30 6.27 6.61 -9.94
CA LEU A 30 6.62 7.06 -8.60
C LEU A 30 6.19 8.52 -8.35
N THR A 31 6.52 9.43 -9.28
CA THR A 31 6.07 10.83 -9.22
C THR A 31 4.54 10.90 -9.14
N LYS A 32 3.83 10.14 -9.97
CA LYS A 32 2.36 10.10 -9.97
C LYS A 32 1.81 9.57 -8.65
N SER A 33 2.37 8.48 -8.09
CA SER A 33 1.93 7.98 -6.78
C SER A 33 2.04 9.02 -5.67
N LEU A 34 3.02 9.93 -5.73
CA LEU A 34 3.14 11.03 -4.77
C LEU A 34 2.16 12.17 -5.07
N LEU A 35 1.81 12.43 -6.34
CA LEU A 35 0.73 13.34 -6.71
C LEU A 35 -0.63 12.86 -6.20
N TYR A 36 -0.88 11.55 -6.16
CA TYR A 36 -2.11 11.01 -5.57
C TYR A 36 -2.29 11.45 -4.12
N TYR A 37 -1.24 11.42 -3.30
CA TYR A 37 -1.34 11.91 -1.92
C TYR A 37 -1.63 13.41 -1.86
N GLU A 38 -1.05 14.22 -2.74
CA GLU A 38 -1.44 15.64 -2.84
C GLU A 38 -2.91 15.82 -3.23
N ALA A 39 -3.44 14.93 -4.08
CA ALA A 39 -4.84 14.87 -4.47
C ALA A 39 -5.78 14.39 -3.35
N GLN A 40 -5.26 13.76 -2.28
CA GLN A 40 -6.02 13.33 -1.10
C GLN A 40 -5.97 14.31 0.08
N ARG A 41 -5.11 15.34 0.05
CA ARG A 41 -4.95 16.29 1.16
C ARG A 41 -6.26 16.95 1.56
N SER A 42 -6.68 16.88 2.82
CA SER A 42 -7.75 17.69 3.41
C SER A 42 -7.15 18.92 4.11
N GLY A 43 -7.92 19.99 4.30
CA GLY A 43 -7.49 21.21 4.99
C GLY A 43 -7.04 22.34 4.04
N ALA A 44 -6.25 23.27 4.58
CA ALA A 44 -5.66 24.37 3.82
C ALA A 44 -4.41 23.89 3.07
N LEU A 45 -4.47 23.89 1.73
CA LEU A 45 -3.41 23.38 0.87
C LEU A 45 -2.18 24.31 0.86
N PRO A 46 -0.96 23.75 0.76
CA PRO A 46 0.25 24.55 0.76
C PRO A 46 0.41 25.30 -0.59
N PRO A 47 1.12 26.44 -0.63
CA PRO A 47 1.44 27.13 -1.88
C PRO A 47 2.23 26.27 -2.88
N SER A 48 2.94 25.24 -2.41
CA SER A 48 3.69 24.29 -3.21
C SER A 48 2.86 23.12 -3.75
N GLN A 49 1.52 23.14 -3.59
CA GLN A 49 0.62 22.11 -4.12
C GLN A 49 0.78 21.98 -5.64
N ARG A 50 1.03 20.76 -6.13
CA ARG A 50 1.18 20.46 -7.56
C ARG A 50 -0.15 20.08 -8.21
N VAL A 51 -1.06 19.48 -7.44
CA VAL A 51 -2.40 19.09 -7.90
C VAL A 51 -3.34 20.30 -7.89
N ASN A 52 -3.34 21.04 -9.01
CA ASN A 52 -3.98 22.35 -9.13
C ASN A 52 -5.50 22.34 -9.27
N TRP A 53 -6.13 21.17 -9.42
CA TRP A 53 -7.59 21.08 -9.47
C TRP A 53 -8.23 20.95 -8.08
N ARG A 54 -7.43 20.68 -7.04
CA ARG A 54 -7.86 20.69 -5.64
C ARG A 54 -7.84 22.12 -5.07
N GLY A 55 -8.73 22.39 -4.12
CA GLY A 55 -8.73 23.60 -3.31
C GLY A 55 -8.84 23.28 -1.82
N ASN A 56 -8.76 24.32 -0.99
CA ASN A 56 -8.92 24.21 0.46
C ASN A 56 -10.28 23.60 0.81
N SER A 57 -10.30 22.63 1.72
CA SER A 57 -11.53 21.93 2.13
C SER A 57 -11.47 21.55 3.61
N ALA A 58 -12.64 21.31 4.23
CA ALA A 58 -12.72 20.87 5.64
C ALA A 58 -11.94 21.75 6.63
N VAL A 59 -11.87 23.05 6.36
CA VAL A 59 -11.11 24.04 7.17
C VAL A 59 -11.74 24.37 8.52
N ASN A 60 -12.84 23.70 8.88
CA ASN A 60 -13.52 23.82 10.17
C ASN A 60 -13.56 22.49 10.95
N ASP A 61 -12.83 21.47 10.49
CA ASP A 61 -12.76 20.17 11.19
C ASP A 61 -12.29 20.35 12.63
N GLY A 62 -12.99 19.69 13.57
CA GLY A 62 -12.70 19.74 15.01
C GLY A 62 -13.34 20.91 15.76
N LYS A 63 -13.76 21.97 15.06
CA LYS A 63 -14.28 23.21 15.69
C LYS A 63 -15.46 22.96 16.63
N ALA A 64 -16.35 22.03 16.29
CA ALA A 64 -17.50 21.68 17.14
C ALA A 64 -17.10 21.03 18.48
N ALA A 65 -15.90 20.44 18.54
CA ALA A 65 -15.31 19.86 19.74
C ALA A 65 -14.31 20.80 20.44
N GLY A 66 -14.12 22.03 19.92
CA GLY A 66 -13.12 22.97 20.44
C GLY A 66 -11.67 22.66 20.03
N GLU A 67 -11.47 21.76 19.06
CA GLU A 67 -10.16 21.30 18.61
C GLU A 67 -9.84 21.77 17.18
N ASP A 68 -8.55 21.89 16.84
CA ASP A 68 -8.12 22.03 15.44
C ASP A 68 -7.81 20.65 14.87
N LEU A 69 -8.74 20.10 14.08
CA LEU A 69 -8.52 18.85 13.35
C LEU A 69 -8.37 19.09 11.84
N VAL A 70 -8.01 20.29 11.40
CA VAL A 70 -7.79 20.61 9.99
C VAL A 70 -6.50 19.95 9.49
N GLY A 71 -6.57 19.29 8.33
CA GLY A 71 -5.44 18.57 7.72
C GLY A 71 -5.73 17.09 7.48
N GLY A 72 -4.68 16.30 7.27
CA GLY A 72 -4.77 14.86 7.05
C GLY A 72 -5.21 14.50 5.64
N TYR A 73 -5.51 13.22 5.42
CA TYR A 73 -5.93 12.71 4.12
C TYR A 73 -7.40 12.29 4.12
N TYR A 74 -8.11 12.57 3.03
CA TYR A 74 -9.32 11.82 2.73
C TYR A 74 -8.95 10.38 2.42
N ASP A 75 -9.75 9.45 2.95
CA ASP A 75 -9.41 8.03 2.96
C ASP A 75 -9.37 7.41 1.56
N ALA A 76 -10.44 7.62 0.79
CA ALA A 76 -10.64 7.06 -0.54
C ALA A 76 -11.34 8.06 -1.46
N GLY A 77 -12.42 7.63 -2.12
CA GLY A 77 -13.28 8.48 -2.95
C GLY A 77 -14.25 9.38 -2.21
N ASP A 78 -14.26 9.31 -0.89
CA ASP A 78 -15.10 10.08 0.01
C ASP A 78 -14.38 11.33 0.57
N ASN A 79 -14.98 11.93 1.60
CA ASN A 79 -14.39 13.04 2.33
C ASN A 79 -14.25 12.74 3.82
N VAL A 80 -14.20 11.46 4.20
CA VAL A 80 -14.01 11.04 5.59
C VAL A 80 -12.52 10.84 5.85
N LYS A 81 -12.09 11.18 7.06
CA LYS A 81 -10.71 10.98 7.54
C LYS A 81 -10.70 9.81 8.51
N PHE A 82 -10.67 8.59 7.98
CA PHE A 82 -10.57 7.39 8.80
C PHE A 82 -9.15 7.24 9.36
N GLY A 83 -8.99 7.36 10.68
CA GLY A 83 -7.68 7.37 11.33
C GLY A 83 -6.91 6.05 11.17
N PHE A 84 -7.61 4.91 11.22
CA PHE A 84 -6.98 3.58 11.18
C PHE A 84 -6.27 3.28 9.84
N PRO A 85 -6.92 3.35 8.67
CA PRO A 85 -6.24 3.20 7.38
C PRO A 85 -5.27 4.35 7.05
N MET A 86 -5.52 5.57 7.56
CA MET A 86 -4.56 6.67 7.41
C MET A 86 -3.26 6.40 8.15
N ALA A 87 -3.32 5.85 9.37
CA ALA A 87 -2.13 5.49 10.14
C ALA A 87 -1.30 4.41 9.44
N PHE A 88 -1.96 3.40 8.87
CA PHE A 88 -1.30 2.41 8.01
C PHE A 88 -0.62 3.08 6.80
N THR A 89 -1.35 3.93 6.07
CA THR A 89 -0.84 4.68 4.91
C THR A 89 0.44 5.44 5.24
N VAL A 90 0.41 6.26 6.30
CA VAL A 90 1.56 7.09 6.70
C VAL A 90 2.72 6.20 7.15
N THR A 91 2.45 5.08 7.83
CA THR A 91 3.49 4.11 8.21
C THR A 91 4.13 3.49 6.97
N MET A 92 3.36 3.12 5.94
CA MET A 92 3.91 2.55 4.70
C MET A 92 4.73 3.57 3.89
N LEU A 93 4.31 4.84 3.85
CA LEU A 93 5.09 5.92 3.24
C LEU A 93 6.41 6.13 4.01
N ALA A 94 6.37 6.18 5.34
CA ALA A 94 7.55 6.29 6.18
C ALA A 94 8.49 5.09 6.00
N TRP A 95 7.94 3.88 5.96
CA TRP A 95 8.71 2.67 5.74
C TRP A 95 9.39 2.67 4.36
N SER A 96 8.69 3.15 3.33
CA SER A 96 9.27 3.33 1.99
C SER A 96 10.48 4.27 2.01
N VAL A 97 10.43 5.37 2.78
CA VAL A 97 11.57 6.29 2.95
C VAL A 97 12.70 5.63 3.74
N VAL A 98 12.38 4.88 4.79
CA VAL A 98 13.38 4.16 5.62
C VAL A 98 14.15 3.12 4.80
N GLU A 99 13.47 2.36 3.93
CA GLU A 99 14.10 1.29 3.15
C GLU A 99 14.72 1.78 1.83
N PHE A 100 14.07 2.74 1.15
CA PHE A 100 14.41 3.13 -0.22
C PHE A 100 14.69 4.63 -0.36
N GLY A 101 15.08 5.30 0.73
CA GLY A 101 15.45 6.72 0.76
C GLY A 101 16.49 7.12 -0.29
N PRO A 102 17.60 6.36 -0.48
CA PRO A 102 18.58 6.66 -1.53
C PRO A 102 17.99 6.66 -2.95
N GLN A 103 17.07 5.75 -3.26
CA GLN A 103 16.41 5.65 -4.56
C GLN A 103 15.42 6.80 -4.77
N LEU A 104 14.63 7.13 -3.74
CA LEU A 104 13.76 8.31 -3.74
C LEU A 104 14.56 9.60 -3.96
N LEU A 105 15.74 9.73 -3.33
CA LEU A 105 16.64 10.86 -3.53
C LEU A 105 17.17 10.90 -4.97
N ALA A 106 17.60 9.77 -5.51
CA ALA A 106 18.10 9.67 -6.89
C ALA A 106 17.05 10.07 -7.95
N LYS A 107 15.76 10.03 -7.60
CA LYS A 107 14.64 10.48 -8.45
C LYS A 107 14.09 11.85 -8.11
N ASN A 108 14.71 12.58 -7.18
CA ASN A 108 14.21 13.87 -6.69
C ASN A 108 12.79 13.79 -6.07
N GLU A 109 12.42 12.63 -5.54
CA GLU A 109 11.10 12.39 -4.93
C GLU A 109 11.15 12.28 -3.41
N LEU A 110 12.35 12.25 -2.81
CA LEU A 110 12.50 12.18 -1.34
C LEU A 110 11.78 13.33 -0.62
N SER A 111 11.90 14.57 -1.11
CA SER A 111 11.22 15.72 -0.51
C SER A 111 9.70 15.60 -0.60
N ASN A 112 9.17 15.06 -1.69
CA ASN A 112 7.74 14.88 -1.89
C ASN A 112 7.21 13.74 -1.01
N ALA A 113 7.96 12.64 -0.86
CA ALA A 113 7.64 11.56 0.06
C ALA A 113 7.64 12.04 1.53
N LEU A 114 8.66 12.82 1.94
CA LEU A 114 8.72 13.41 3.27
C LEU A 114 7.57 14.41 3.50
N ALA A 115 7.20 15.21 2.50
CA ALA A 115 6.04 16.10 2.59
C ALA A 115 4.72 15.31 2.72
N ALA A 116 4.60 14.17 2.04
CA ALA A 116 3.43 13.30 2.15
C ALA A 116 3.32 12.67 3.56
N ILE A 117 4.43 12.21 4.13
CA ILE A 117 4.49 11.71 5.51
C ILE A 117 4.12 12.83 6.47
N LYS A 118 4.78 13.99 6.36
CA LYS A 118 4.59 15.14 7.25
C LYS A 118 3.12 15.59 7.29
N TRP A 119 2.44 15.63 6.14
CA TRP A 119 1.03 16.01 6.07
C TRP A 119 0.11 15.12 6.92
N GLY A 120 0.38 13.80 6.92
CA GLY A 120 -0.35 12.84 7.73
C GLY A 120 0.04 12.90 9.20
N THR A 121 1.34 13.00 9.50
CA THR A 121 1.81 13.07 10.90
C THR A 121 1.37 14.37 11.56
N ASP A 122 1.44 15.53 10.90
CA ASP A 122 0.94 16.80 11.45
C ASP A 122 -0.53 16.69 11.88
N TYR A 123 -1.34 15.94 11.13
CA TYR A 123 -2.73 15.66 11.51
C TYR A 123 -2.83 14.74 12.73
N PHE A 124 -2.00 13.69 12.84
CA PHE A 124 -1.98 12.85 14.04
C PHE A 124 -1.57 13.61 15.29
N ILE A 125 -0.63 14.55 15.17
CA ILE A 125 -0.24 15.46 16.26
C ILE A 125 -1.46 16.28 16.73
N LYS A 126 -2.23 16.82 15.79
CA LYS A 126 -3.47 17.57 16.09
C LYS A 126 -4.57 16.69 16.69
N ALA A 127 -4.71 15.46 16.21
CA ALA A 127 -5.62 14.46 16.76
C ALA A 127 -5.17 13.96 18.16
N HIS A 128 -4.06 14.49 18.69
CA HIS A 128 -3.57 14.32 20.05
C HIS A 128 -3.52 15.64 20.84
N PRO A 129 -4.66 16.15 21.33
CA PRO A 129 -4.63 17.36 22.16
C PRO A 129 -4.13 17.11 23.60
N HIS A 130 -4.16 15.87 24.10
CA HIS A 130 -3.88 15.55 25.52
C HIS A 130 -3.09 14.25 25.70
N PRO A 131 -2.21 14.13 26.73
CA PRO A 131 -1.29 12.99 26.92
C PRO A 131 -1.91 11.57 26.89
N ASN A 132 -3.18 11.41 27.30
CA ASN A 132 -3.90 10.12 27.23
C ASN A 132 -4.77 9.98 25.97
N PHE A 133 -4.50 10.79 24.96
CA PHE A 133 -5.34 10.95 23.78
C PHE A 133 -4.47 10.85 22.53
N LEU A 134 -3.53 9.88 22.39
CA LEU A 134 -2.72 9.55 21.16
C LEU A 134 -1.18 10.01 20.93
N TYR A 135 -0.16 9.72 21.76
CA TYR A 135 1.31 9.72 21.37
C TYR A 135 2.08 8.68 22.15
N GLY A 136 3.21 8.09 21.67
CA GLY A 136 4.37 7.52 22.43
C GLY A 136 4.06 6.64 23.66
N GLN A 137 3.39 7.23 24.64
CA GLN A 137 2.30 6.66 25.44
C GLN A 137 1.12 6.06 24.63
N LEU A 138 1.15 6.03 23.29
CA LEU A 138 0.08 5.50 22.44
C LEU A 138 0.08 4.00 22.53
N PHE A 139 1.30 3.49 22.46
CA PHE A 139 1.60 2.12 22.75
C PHE A 139 1.24 1.81 24.20
N ASP A 140 1.68 2.61 25.18
CA ASP A 140 1.33 2.39 26.59
C ASP A 140 -0.18 2.44 26.83
N PHE A 141 -0.90 3.37 26.18
CA PHE A 141 -2.35 3.49 26.20
C PHE A 141 -3.01 2.25 25.60
N ALA A 142 -2.57 1.83 24.42
CA ALA A 142 -3.13 0.67 23.73
C ALA A 142 -2.86 -0.63 24.51
N VAL A 143 -1.69 -0.77 25.13
CA VAL A 143 -1.35 -1.90 26.00
C VAL A 143 -2.17 -1.87 27.30
N LYS A 144 -2.35 -0.69 27.90
CA LYS A 144 -3.06 -0.52 29.18
C LYS A 144 -4.59 -0.62 29.05
N TYR A 145 -5.14 -0.21 27.92
CA TYR A 145 -6.58 -0.18 27.64
C TYR A 145 -6.90 -0.98 26.37
N PRO A 146 -6.74 -2.31 26.41
CA PRO A 146 -6.99 -3.16 25.26
C PRO A 146 -8.44 -3.09 24.79
N GLY A 147 -8.64 -2.96 23.49
CA GLY A 147 -9.97 -2.92 22.90
C GLY A 147 -9.93 -2.61 21.40
N GLN A 148 -10.93 -3.08 20.69
CA GLN A 148 -11.12 -2.74 19.29
C GLN A 148 -11.75 -1.35 19.17
N TYR A 149 -11.11 -0.45 18.40
CA TYR A 149 -11.47 0.96 18.36
C TYR A 149 -12.93 1.20 17.90
N GLN A 150 -13.46 0.33 17.03
CA GLN A 150 -14.82 0.46 16.52
C GLN A 150 -15.89 0.27 17.61
N ASN A 151 -15.55 -0.33 18.75
CA ASN A 151 -16.48 -0.42 19.89
C ASN A 151 -16.65 0.93 20.60
N SER A 152 -15.72 1.86 20.41
CA SER A 152 -15.82 3.24 20.89
C SER A 152 -16.28 4.21 19.80
N ILE A 153 -15.87 3.97 18.54
CA ILE A 153 -16.25 4.75 17.36
C ILE A 153 -17.13 3.88 16.45
N SER A 154 -18.37 3.65 16.87
CA SER A 154 -19.28 2.69 16.21
C SER A 154 -19.60 3.04 14.75
N SER A 155 -19.55 4.33 14.38
CA SER A 155 -19.74 4.77 13.00
C SER A 155 -18.68 4.22 12.04
N ALA A 156 -17.47 3.91 12.53
CA ALA A 156 -16.39 3.37 11.70
C ALA A 156 -16.52 1.86 11.47
N ALA A 157 -17.32 1.14 12.28
CA ALA A 157 -17.46 -0.31 12.18
C ALA A 157 -17.98 -0.78 10.80
N ASN A 158 -18.81 0.02 10.15
CA ASN A 158 -19.37 -0.31 8.83
C ASN A 158 -18.40 -0.07 7.66
N PHE A 159 -17.23 0.51 7.93
CA PHE A 159 -16.25 0.90 6.90
C PHE A 159 -14.90 0.22 7.14
N TYR A 160 -14.35 0.38 8.35
CA TYR A 160 -13.02 -0.09 8.75
C TYR A 160 -13.08 -0.83 10.08
N SER A 161 -13.88 -1.89 10.18
CA SER A 161 -13.86 -2.76 11.37
C SER A 161 -12.50 -3.42 11.54
N SER A 162 -11.95 -3.39 12.76
CA SER A 162 -10.72 -4.12 13.04
C SER A 162 -10.99 -5.61 13.26
N SER A 163 -10.11 -6.49 12.79
CA SER A 163 -10.14 -7.93 13.12
C SER A 163 -9.48 -8.27 14.45
N GLY A 164 -8.69 -7.34 14.99
CA GLY A 164 -7.97 -7.46 16.26
C GLY A 164 -7.24 -6.15 16.60
N TYR A 165 -6.48 -6.17 17.70
CA TYR A 165 -5.54 -5.09 18.04
C TYR A 165 -4.14 -5.62 18.44
N GLU A 166 -3.98 -6.94 18.55
CA GLU A 166 -2.74 -7.55 19.04
C GLU A 166 -1.60 -7.40 18.02
N ASP A 167 -1.91 -7.47 16.72
CA ASP A 167 -0.95 -7.18 15.67
C ASP A 167 -0.59 -5.69 15.60
N GLU A 168 -1.51 -4.77 15.88
CA GLU A 168 -1.21 -3.33 16.02
C GLU A 168 -0.22 -3.08 17.14
N LEU A 169 -0.42 -3.72 18.31
CA LEU A 169 0.52 -3.61 19.43
C LEU A 169 1.90 -4.13 19.03
N LEU A 170 1.94 -5.30 18.41
CA LEU A 170 3.20 -5.90 17.98
C LEU A 170 3.89 -5.05 16.90
N TRP A 171 3.13 -4.53 15.94
CA TRP A 171 3.61 -3.64 14.90
C TRP A 171 4.19 -2.35 15.45
N ALA A 172 3.47 -1.72 16.39
CA ALA A 172 3.94 -0.51 17.08
C ALA A 172 5.21 -0.80 17.90
N ALA A 173 5.26 -1.90 18.65
CA ALA A 173 6.43 -2.30 19.42
C ALA A 173 7.67 -2.47 18.54
N VAL A 174 7.54 -3.13 17.38
CA VAL A 174 8.67 -3.30 16.45
C VAL A 174 9.14 -1.97 15.87
N TRP A 175 8.24 -1.05 15.54
CA TRP A 175 8.65 0.29 15.09
C TRP A 175 9.31 1.12 16.18
N LEU A 176 8.77 1.08 17.40
CA LEU A 176 9.31 1.81 18.54
C LEU A 176 10.68 1.27 18.93
N GLU A 177 10.86 -0.05 18.97
CA GLU A 177 12.18 -0.66 19.17
C GLU A 177 13.20 -0.13 18.15
N ARG A 178 12.82 -0.06 16.88
CA ARG A 178 13.72 0.41 15.81
C ARG A 178 14.02 1.90 15.92
N ALA A 179 13.06 2.69 16.41
CA ALA A 179 13.19 4.13 16.54
C ALA A 179 13.99 4.54 17.79
N THR A 180 13.87 3.79 18.90
CA THR A 180 14.43 4.18 20.21
C THR A 180 15.54 3.26 20.70
N GLY A 181 15.56 2.00 20.27
CA GLY A 181 16.45 0.95 20.81
C GLY A 181 16.10 0.52 22.24
N GLU A 182 14.96 0.95 22.79
CA GLU A 182 14.62 0.69 24.18
C GLU A 182 14.23 -0.78 24.42
N LYS A 183 14.84 -1.37 25.45
CA LYS A 183 14.67 -2.78 25.81
C LYS A 183 13.22 -3.20 26.04
N GLN A 184 12.38 -2.31 26.57
CA GLN A 184 10.97 -2.62 26.85
C GLN A 184 10.20 -3.06 25.59
N TYR A 185 10.49 -2.47 24.43
CA TYR A 185 9.84 -2.84 23.18
C TYR A 185 10.36 -4.19 22.67
N LEU A 186 11.66 -4.44 22.78
CA LEU A 186 12.25 -5.75 22.47
C LEU A 186 11.72 -6.86 23.38
N ASP A 187 11.55 -6.57 24.68
CA ASP A 187 10.95 -7.48 25.64
C ASP A 187 9.49 -7.79 25.26
N PHE A 188 8.71 -6.79 24.84
CA PHE A 188 7.35 -6.99 24.35
C PHE A 188 7.30 -7.90 23.12
N ILE A 189 8.14 -7.63 22.11
CA ILE A 189 8.25 -8.43 20.88
C ILE A 189 8.65 -9.88 21.22
N THR A 190 9.64 -10.05 22.08
CA THR A 190 10.17 -11.37 22.43
C THR A 190 9.15 -12.21 23.20
N ASN A 191 8.40 -11.57 24.11
CA ASN A 191 7.46 -12.24 25.01
C ASN A 191 6.03 -12.31 24.48
N SER A 192 5.73 -11.75 23.29
CA SER A 192 4.39 -11.82 22.71
C SER A 192 3.98 -13.28 22.45
N THR A 193 2.81 -13.67 22.96
CA THR A 193 2.26 -15.02 22.79
C THR A 193 1.53 -15.17 21.46
N ASN A 194 0.97 -14.09 20.93
CA ASN A 194 0.40 -14.05 19.60
C ASN A 194 1.34 -13.30 18.65
N ILE A 195 1.96 -14.05 17.75
CA ILE A 195 2.87 -13.52 16.73
C ILE A 195 2.31 -13.71 15.32
N GLY A 196 1.01 -14.00 15.24
CA GLY A 196 0.20 -14.04 14.02
C GLY A 196 0.12 -15.38 13.30
N GLY A 197 1.10 -16.26 13.52
CA GLY A 197 1.27 -17.45 12.69
C GLY A 197 1.51 -17.10 11.22
N THR A 198 1.39 -18.08 10.33
CA THR A 198 1.44 -17.85 8.89
C THR A 198 0.21 -17.10 8.43
N ARG A 199 0.38 -15.84 8.03
CA ARG A 199 -0.72 -15.02 7.51
C ARG A 199 -0.95 -15.24 6.02
N GLN A 200 -2.12 -14.83 5.57
CA GLN A 200 -2.50 -14.84 4.16
C GLN A 200 -2.34 -13.46 3.51
N MET A 201 -2.30 -12.37 4.28
CA MET A 201 -2.25 -11.00 3.75
C MET A 201 -1.51 -10.06 4.70
N PHE A 202 -1.16 -8.88 4.17
CA PHE A 202 -0.69 -7.72 4.92
C PHE A 202 -1.56 -6.52 4.52
N SER A 203 -2.15 -5.79 5.46
CA SER A 203 -3.12 -4.73 5.13
C SER A 203 -3.23 -3.66 6.21
N TRP A 204 -4.12 -2.69 5.99
CA TRP A 204 -4.50 -1.70 7.01
C TRP A 204 -5.16 -2.33 8.25
N ASP A 205 -5.61 -3.59 8.17
CA ASP A 205 -6.25 -4.32 9.27
C ASP A 205 -5.33 -5.39 9.89
N ASP A 206 -4.44 -6.02 9.11
CA ASP A 206 -3.54 -7.09 9.60
C ASP A 206 -2.07 -6.72 9.44
N LYS A 207 -1.36 -6.53 10.57
CA LYS A 207 0.04 -6.09 10.62
C LYS A 207 1.05 -7.18 10.90
N TYR A 208 0.62 -8.41 11.13
CA TYR A 208 1.53 -9.49 11.55
C TYR A 208 2.67 -9.70 10.54
N VAL A 209 2.38 -9.72 9.24
CA VAL A 209 3.42 -9.88 8.19
C VAL A 209 4.44 -8.75 8.24
N GLY A 210 3.99 -7.51 8.46
CA GLY A 210 4.88 -6.36 8.59
C GLY A 210 5.82 -6.52 9.80
N ALA A 211 5.25 -6.83 10.97
CA ALA A 211 6.03 -7.06 12.20
C ALA A 211 7.01 -8.22 12.02
N GLN A 212 6.57 -9.33 11.43
CA GLN A 212 7.38 -10.49 11.10
C GLN A 212 8.55 -10.14 10.16
N LEU A 213 8.32 -9.29 9.15
CA LEU A 213 9.39 -8.80 8.28
C LEU A 213 10.45 -8.04 9.05
N LEU A 214 10.04 -7.08 9.89
CA LEU A 214 10.99 -6.23 10.61
C LEU A 214 11.81 -7.03 11.64
N VAL A 215 11.21 -8.01 12.32
CA VAL A 215 11.93 -8.95 13.20
C VAL A 215 12.88 -9.83 12.39
N ALA A 216 12.42 -10.41 11.27
CA ALA A 216 13.25 -11.23 10.39
C ALA A 216 14.45 -10.43 9.85
N LYS A 217 14.25 -9.16 9.50
CA LYS A 217 15.32 -8.24 9.10
C LYS A 217 16.35 -8.08 10.22
N GLY A 218 15.91 -7.82 11.45
CA GLY A 218 16.83 -7.74 12.59
C GLY A 218 17.61 -9.03 12.84
N ILE A 219 17.01 -10.20 12.63
CA ILE A 219 17.72 -11.50 12.70
C ILE A 219 18.80 -11.59 11.62
N LEU A 220 18.45 -11.29 10.36
CA LEU A 220 19.38 -11.38 9.22
C LEU A 220 20.51 -10.35 9.30
N GLU A 221 20.26 -9.20 9.95
CA GLU A 221 21.27 -8.18 10.26
C GLU A 221 22.09 -8.50 11.52
N GLY A 222 21.82 -9.61 12.21
CA GLY A 222 22.53 -10.03 13.42
C GLY A 222 22.17 -9.24 14.69
N LYS A 223 21.08 -8.47 14.67
CA LYS A 223 20.57 -7.70 15.83
C LYS A 223 19.81 -8.57 16.82
N TYR A 224 19.14 -9.62 16.32
CA TYR A 224 18.34 -10.53 17.13
C TYR A 224 18.77 -12.00 16.95
N PRO A 225 18.61 -12.86 17.97
CA PRO A 225 18.82 -14.28 17.79
C PRO A 225 17.74 -14.88 16.87
N GLY A 226 18.15 -15.77 15.96
CA GLY A 226 17.25 -16.47 15.04
C GLY A 226 16.55 -17.70 15.63
N ASN A 227 16.40 -17.79 16.95
CA ASN A 227 15.83 -18.94 17.65
C ASN A 227 14.62 -18.54 18.52
N GLY A 228 13.99 -19.53 19.16
CA GLY A 228 12.83 -19.30 20.02
C GLY A 228 11.68 -18.60 19.29
N ASN A 229 11.01 -17.67 19.97
CA ASN A 229 9.88 -16.93 19.43
C ASN A 229 10.30 -16.05 18.23
N LEU A 230 11.43 -15.34 18.33
CA LEU A 230 11.96 -14.47 17.26
C LEU A 230 12.24 -15.25 15.97
N GLY A 231 12.77 -16.47 16.07
CA GLY A 231 12.93 -17.36 14.92
C GLY A 231 11.61 -17.70 14.22
N GLN A 232 10.51 -17.81 14.96
CA GLN A 232 9.18 -18.10 14.37
C GLN A 232 8.64 -16.93 13.53
N TYR A 233 8.91 -15.68 13.91
CA TYR A 233 8.55 -14.52 13.07
C TYR A 233 9.12 -14.65 11.66
N LYS A 234 10.42 -14.98 11.57
CA LYS A 234 11.08 -15.23 10.28
C LYS A 234 10.43 -16.39 9.53
N ASN A 235 10.14 -17.50 10.21
CA ASN A 235 9.50 -18.66 9.57
C ASN A 235 8.12 -18.31 8.99
N TYR A 236 7.29 -17.56 9.71
CA TYR A 236 5.96 -17.18 9.26
C TYR A 236 5.98 -16.18 8.10
N LEU A 237 6.89 -15.20 8.15
CA LEU A 237 7.13 -14.31 7.02
C LEU A 237 7.54 -15.08 5.77
N GLU A 238 8.53 -15.97 5.89
CA GLU A 238 9.04 -16.73 4.76
C GLU A 238 7.95 -17.62 4.17
N GLN A 239 7.09 -18.24 5.00
CA GLN A 239 5.93 -18.98 4.51
C GLN A 239 4.94 -18.09 3.74
N PHE A 240 4.62 -16.90 4.24
CA PHE A 240 3.78 -15.93 3.50
C PHE A 240 4.39 -15.57 2.14
N ILE A 241 5.69 -15.25 2.10
CA ILE A 241 6.39 -14.93 0.85
C ILE A 241 6.38 -16.14 -0.09
N CYS A 242 6.70 -17.35 0.40
CA CYS A 242 6.67 -18.56 -0.41
C CYS A 242 5.28 -18.83 -1.01
N ASN A 243 4.21 -18.60 -0.24
CA ASN A 243 2.84 -18.72 -0.72
C ASN A 243 2.53 -17.71 -1.84
N CYS A 244 3.03 -16.47 -1.73
CA CYS A 244 2.90 -15.48 -2.81
C CYS A 244 3.68 -15.90 -4.07
N LEU A 245 4.86 -16.49 -3.91
CA LEU A 245 5.72 -16.94 -5.02
C LEU A 245 5.24 -18.21 -5.73
N GLN A 246 4.11 -18.79 -5.31
CA GLN A 246 3.64 -20.11 -5.76
C GLN A 246 4.65 -21.25 -5.45
N LYS A 247 5.40 -21.09 -4.36
CA LYS A 247 6.45 -22.03 -3.88
C LYS A 247 6.18 -22.55 -2.46
N GLY A 248 5.05 -22.17 -1.87
CA GLY A 248 4.62 -22.55 -0.54
C GLY A 248 3.69 -23.76 -0.54
N SER A 249 3.15 -24.06 0.65
CA SER A 249 2.20 -25.16 0.85
C SER A 249 0.73 -24.71 0.78
N ASN A 250 0.47 -23.40 0.90
CA ASN A 250 -0.86 -22.81 0.79
C ASN A 250 -0.78 -21.53 -0.04
N ASN A 251 -0.53 -21.70 -1.34
CA ASN A 251 -0.26 -20.58 -2.24
C ASN A 251 -1.44 -19.61 -2.35
N VAL A 252 -1.12 -18.33 -2.45
CA VAL A 252 -2.12 -17.28 -2.73
C VAL A 252 -2.73 -17.54 -4.10
N LYS A 253 -4.04 -17.29 -4.28
CA LYS A 253 -4.68 -17.43 -5.58
C LYS A 253 -4.08 -16.44 -6.58
N THR A 254 -4.22 -16.75 -7.86
CA THR A 254 -3.86 -15.84 -8.94
C THR A 254 -5.04 -15.67 -9.88
N THR A 255 -5.06 -14.55 -10.60
CA THR A 255 -5.91 -14.42 -11.77
C THR A 255 -5.43 -15.33 -12.90
N ASN A 256 -6.22 -15.48 -13.96
CA ASN A 256 -5.85 -16.31 -15.11
C ASN A 256 -4.52 -15.86 -15.75
N ASN A 257 -4.15 -14.59 -15.57
CA ASN A 257 -2.92 -14.00 -16.11
C ASN A 257 -1.87 -13.66 -15.04
N GLY A 258 -1.96 -14.28 -13.86
CA GLY A 258 -0.86 -14.32 -12.89
C GLY A 258 -0.74 -13.11 -11.97
N LEU A 259 -1.74 -12.24 -11.89
CA LEU A 259 -1.86 -11.25 -10.82
C LEU A 259 -2.25 -11.97 -9.52
N LEU A 260 -1.61 -11.67 -8.39
CA LEU A 260 -2.01 -12.20 -7.09
C LEU A 260 -3.44 -11.76 -6.76
N TRP A 261 -4.23 -12.65 -6.19
CA TRP A 261 -5.66 -12.42 -5.99
C TRP A 261 -6.15 -12.91 -4.62
N TRP A 262 -6.79 -12.02 -3.87
CA TRP A 262 -7.33 -12.28 -2.54
C TRP A 262 -8.85 -12.21 -2.50
N GLN A 263 -9.44 -11.15 -3.07
CA GLN A 263 -10.86 -10.88 -2.98
C GLN A 263 -11.34 -9.94 -4.09
N ASP A 264 -12.66 -9.85 -4.29
CA ASP A 264 -13.28 -9.03 -5.34
C ASP A 264 -13.17 -7.52 -5.08
N TRP A 265 -13.33 -7.10 -3.82
CA TRP A 265 -13.28 -5.69 -3.46
C TRP A 265 -11.83 -5.26 -3.23
N ASN A 266 -11.34 -4.38 -4.10
CA ASN A 266 -10.09 -3.65 -3.91
C ASN A 266 -8.86 -4.58 -3.77
N ASN A 267 -8.78 -5.60 -4.64
CA ASN A 267 -7.71 -6.59 -4.64
C ASN A 267 -6.30 -5.97 -4.68
N LEU A 268 -6.11 -4.90 -5.45
CA LEU A 268 -4.79 -4.27 -5.63
C LEU A 268 -4.21 -3.68 -4.33
N GLN A 269 -5.02 -3.44 -3.30
CA GLN A 269 -4.51 -3.12 -1.96
C GLN A 269 -3.58 -4.23 -1.43
N TYR A 270 -3.96 -5.50 -1.63
CA TYR A 270 -3.18 -6.64 -1.15
C TYR A 270 -2.02 -6.98 -2.08
N VAL A 271 -2.19 -6.76 -3.38
CA VAL A 271 -1.10 -6.96 -4.35
C VAL A 271 0.04 -5.99 -4.09
N THR A 272 -0.27 -4.70 -3.87
CA THR A 272 0.76 -3.68 -3.59
C THR A 272 1.46 -3.94 -2.26
N SER A 273 0.72 -4.31 -1.21
CA SER A 273 1.29 -4.62 0.11
C SER A 273 2.17 -5.87 0.09
N ALA A 274 1.72 -6.95 -0.56
CA ALA A 274 2.52 -8.17 -0.74
C ALA A 274 3.78 -7.89 -1.59
N SER A 275 3.64 -7.08 -2.64
CA SER A 275 4.77 -6.65 -3.47
C SER A 275 5.80 -5.86 -2.66
N PHE A 276 5.35 -4.99 -1.75
CA PHE A 276 6.25 -4.26 -0.85
C PHE A 276 6.99 -5.19 0.11
N ILE A 277 6.29 -6.14 0.75
CA ILE A 277 6.90 -7.14 1.65
C ILE A 277 7.97 -7.95 0.91
N MET A 278 7.66 -8.47 -0.28
CA MET A 278 8.60 -9.25 -1.09
C MET A 278 9.80 -8.41 -1.56
N THR A 279 9.58 -7.15 -1.96
CA THR A 279 10.65 -6.22 -2.38
C THR A 279 11.61 -5.95 -1.23
N THR A 280 11.08 -5.57 -0.07
CA THR A 280 11.87 -5.25 1.13
C THR A 280 12.63 -6.49 1.61
N TYR A 281 11.98 -7.64 1.67
CA TYR A 281 12.66 -8.86 2.11
C TYR A 281 13.76 -9.30 1.13
N SER A 282 13.52 -9.19 -0.18
CA SER A 282 14.55 -9.43 -1.18
C SER A 282 15.75 -8.49 -1.03
N HIS A 283 15.51 -7.22 -0.75
CA HIS A 283 16.57 -6.25 -0.50
C HIS A 283 17.41 -6.64 0.73
N VAL A 284 16.75 -7.07 1.82
CA VAL A 284 17.42 -7.56 3.04
C VAL A 284 18.23 -8.84 2.77
N LEU A 285 17.65 -9.82 2.08
CA LEU A 285 18.36 -11.06 1.72
C LEU A 285 19.60 -10.76 0.86
N THR A 286 19.48 -9.86 -0.11
CA THR A 286 20.61 -9.43 -0.96
C THR A 286 21.72 -8.78 -0.13
N ALA A 287 21.37 -7.81 0.72
CA ALA A 287 22.34 -7.10 1.56
C ALA A 287 23.05 -8.04 2.55
N THR A 288 22.35 -9.05 3.05
CA THR A 288 22.87 -10.00 4.04
C THR A 288 23.43 -11.29 3.42
N LYS A 289 23.43 -11.41 2.08
CA LYS A 289 23.89 -12.59 1.32
C LYS A 289 23.17 -13.89 1.71
N ASN A 290 21.87 -13.80 1.97
CA ASN A 290 20.99 -14.92 2.30
C ASN A 290 20.07 -15.30 1.12
N THR A 291 19.45 -16.47 1.22
CA THR A 291 18.43 -16.96 0.28
C THR A 291 17.16 -17.33 1.04
N LEU A 292 15.99 -17.15 0.41
CA LEU A 292 14.71 -17.59 0.98
C LEU A 292 14.61 -19.12 0.94
N GLN A 293 14.15 -19.73 2.02
CA GLN A 293 13.86 -21.16 2.06
C GLN A 293 12.35 -21.40 1.90
N CYS A 294 11.93 -22.01 0.80
CA CYS A 294 10.56 -22.43 0.57
C CYS A 294 10.41 -23.96 0.59
N PRO A 295 9.17 -24.48 0.75
CA PRO A 295 8.87 -25.90 0.52
C PRO A 295 9.34 -26.40 -0.85
N ALA A 296 9.23 -25.58 -1.90
CA ALA A 296 9.70 -25.90 -3.25
C ALA A 296 11.23 -25.77 -3.44
N GLY A 297 12.00 -25.44 -2.39
CA GLY A 297 13.45 -25.30 -2.44
C GLY A 297 13.97 -23.89 -2.10
N LYS A 298 15.28 -23.71 -2.27
CA LYS A 298 15.94 -22.41 -2.05
C LYS A 298 15.59 -21.46 -3.20
N ILE A 299 15.08 -20.28 -2.84
CA ILE A 299 14.71 -19.24 -3.78
C ILE A 299 15.66 -18.05 -3.61
N PRO A 300 16.37 -17.64 -4.67
CA PRO A 300 17.31 -16.56 -4.55
C PRO A 300 16.61 -15.19 -4.67
N PRO A 301 17.16 -14.10 -4.10
CA PRO A 301 16.51 -12.79 -4.04
C PRO A 301 16.06 -12.24 -5.41
N GLU A 302 16.83 -12.48 -6.46
CA GLU A 302 16.49 -12.06 -7.83
C GLU A 302 15.18 -12.66 -8.34
N TYR A 303 14.81 -13.87 -7.89
CA TYR A 303 13.53 -14.48 -8.25
C TYR A 303 12.37 -13.77 -7.55
N LEU A 304 12.53 -13.34 -6.29
CA LEU A 304 11.50 -12.53 -5.60
C LEU A 304 11.24 -11.25 -6.39
N ILE A 305 12.31 -10.53 -6.76
CA ILE A 305 12.19 -9.29 -7.54
C ILE A 305 11.61 -9.53 -8.93
N HIS A 306 11.91 -10.67 -9.57
CA HIS A 306 11.29 -11.04 -10.83
C HIS A 306 9.77 -11.18 -10.70
N VAL A 307 9.29 -11.87 -9.66
CA VAL A 307 7.85 -12.02 -9.38
C VAL A 307 7.22 -10.67 -9.01
N VAL A 308 7.86 -9.87 -8.15
CA VAL A 308 7.37 -8.51 -7.84
C VAL A 308 7.24 -7.68 -9.13
N ARG A 309 8.25 -7.72 -10.00
CA ARG A 309 8.21 -6.96 -11.26
C ARG A 309 7.03 -7.37 -12.13
N SER A 310 6.62 -8.64 -12.16
CA SER A 310 5.44 -9.06 -12.91
C SER A 310 4.17 -8.43 -12.34
N GLN A 311 4.02 -8.37 -11.01
CA GLN A 311 2.86 -7.72 -10.35
C GLN A 311 2.82 -6.22 -10.62
N VAL A 312 3.97 -5.53 -10.48
CA VAL A 312 4.10 -4.09 -10.74
C VAL A 312 3.80 -3.78 -12.21
N ASN A 313 4.37 -4.55 -13.13
CA ASN A 313 4.14 -4.37 -14.56
C ASN A 313 2.68 -4.63 -14.92
N TYR A 314 2.04 -5.63 -14.33
CA TYR A 314 0.62 -5.90 -14.51
C TYR A 314 -0.21 -4.68 -14.09
N ILE A 315 0.04 -4.09 -12.91
CA ILE A 315 -0.63 -2.86 -12.43
C ILE A 315 -0.38 -1.70 -13.41
N LEU A 316 0.82 -1.61 -13.97
CA LEU A 316 1.23 -0.51 -14.86
C LEU A 316 0.88 -0.74 -16.35
N GLY A 317 0.10 -1.77 -16.67
CA GLY A 317 -0.49 -1.97 -18.01
C GLY A 317 0.07 -3.12 -18.82
N VAL A 318 1.06 -3.86 -18.31
CA VAL A 318 1.55 -5.11 -18.91
C VAL A 318 0.64 -6.26 -18.52
N ASN A 319 -0.58 -6.22 -19.04
CA ASN A 319 -1.63 -7.21 -18.83
C ASN A 319 -2.43 -7.42 -20.13
N PRO A 320 -3.26 -8.46 -20.24
CA PRO A 320 -3.97 -8.79 -21.48
C PRO A 320 -4.87 -7.68 -22.03
N HIS A 321 -5.35 -6.79 -21.15
CA HIS A 321 -6.22 -5.68 -21.50
C HIS A 321 -5.48 -4.38 -21.86
N GLN A 322 -4.14 -4.40 -21.75
CA GLN A 322 -3.24 -3.27 -21.99
C GLN A 322 -3.72 -1.99 -21.28
N ILE A 323 -4.22 -2.15 -20.06
CA ILE A 323 -4.76 -1.05 -19.24
C ILE A 323 -3.93 -0.92 -17.96
N SER A 324 -3.40 0.27 -17.70
CA SER A 324 -2.83 0.53 -16.38
C SER A 324 -3.95 0.69 -15.36
N TYR A 325 -3.84 0.02 -14.23
CA TYR A 325 -4.69 0.23 -13.06
C TYR A 325 -4.18 1.38 -12.17
N MET A 326 -3.11 2.08 -12.59
CA MET A 326 -2.71 3.36 -12.05
C MET A 326 -3.27 4.48 -12.94
N VAL A 327 -4.13 5.31 -12.37
CA VAL A 327 -4.80 6.39 -13.09
C VAL A 327 -3.77 7.41 -13.58
N GLY A 328 -3.90 7.82 -14.85
CA GLY A 328 -3.00 8.79 -15.48
C GLY A 328 -1.63 8.22 -15.89
N PHE A 329 -1.40 6.91 -15.77
CA PHE A 329 -0.18 6.24 -16.23
C PHE A 329 -0.44 5.40 -17.50
N GLY A 330 0.49 5.47 -18.47
CA GLY A 330 0.33 4.80 -19.76
C GLY A 330 -0.73 5.44 -20.67
N GLU A 331 -0.99 4.82 -21.82
CA GLU A 331 -1.94 5.34 -22.82
C GLU A 331 -3.41 5.02 -22.47
N LYS A 332 -3.64 3.94 -21.72
CA LYS A 332 -4.98 3.46 -21.35
C LYS A 332 -5.02 3.20 -19.85
N TYR A 333 -5.92 3.87 -19.16
CA TYR A 333 -6.14 3.78 -17.71
C TYR A 333 -7.62 4.08 -17.37
N PRO A 334 -8.10 3.71 -16.16
CA PRO A 334 -9.45 4.02 -15.70
C PRO A 334 -9.78 5.51 -15.75
N GLN A 335 -10.89 5.87 -16.39
CA GLN A 335 -11.35 7.24 -16.54
C GLN A 335 -12.56 7.56 -15.64
N GLN A 336 -13.27 6.55 -15.14
CA GLN A 336 -14.46 6.71 -14.29
C GLN A 336 -14.20 6.22 -12.86
N VAL A 337 -13.10 6.67 -12.25
CA VAL A 337 -12.71 6.30 -10.87
C VAL A 337 -13.79 6.72 -9.87
N HIS A 338 -14.10 5.85 -8.90
CA HIS A 338 -15.01 6.13 -7.79
C HIS A 338 -14.39 7.16 -6.82
N HIS A 339 -14.38 8.43 -7.19
CA HIS A 339 -13.69 9.48 -6.43
C HIS A 339 -14.34 10.86 -6.58
N ARG A 340 -14.93 11.41 -5.51
CA ARG A 340 -15.70 12.68 -5.53
C ARG A 340 -14.87 13.87 -6.02
N GLY A 341 -13.64 14.02 -5.52
CA GLY A 341 -12.76 15.12 -5.94
C GLY A 341 -12.36 15.02 -7.42
N ALA A 342 -12.36 13.82 -8.00
CA ALA A 342 -12.01 13.60 -9.39
C ALA A 342 -13.21 13.79 -10.32
N SER A 343 -14.39 13.33 -9.88
CA SER A 343 -15.62 13.31 -10.68
C SER A 343 -16.32 14.66 -10.76
N ILE A 344 -16.12 15.56 -9.80
CA ILE A 344 -16.70 16.90 -9.78
C ILE A 344 -15.72 17.89 -10.38
N VAL A 345 -16.20 18.81 -11.24
CA VAL A 345 -15.37 19.87 -11.84
C VAL A 345 -14.58 20.63 -10.77
N SER A 346 -13.34 21.00 -11.09
CA SER A 346 -12.48 21.75 -10.16
C SER A 346 -13.13 23.05 -9.68
N ILE A 347 -12.95 23.36 -8.40
CA ILE A 347 -13.34 24.64 -7.81
C ILE A 347 -12.70 25.85 -8.50
N ASN A 348 -11.52 25.66 -9.10
CA ASN A 348 -10.80 26.70 -9.84
C ASN A 348 -11.40 26.95 -11.24
N GLN A 349 -12.17 25.99 -11.76
CA GLN A 349 -12.91 26.15 -13.01
C GLN A 349 -14.35 26.61 -12.76
N ASN A 350 -15.03 26.03 -11.76
CA ASN A 350 -16.35 26.44 -11.33
C ASN A 350 -16.44 26.43 -9.80
N PRO A 351 -16.50 27.61 -9.15
CA PRO A 351 -16.54 27.72 -7.69
C PRO A 351 -17.92 27.43 -7.08
N THR A 352 -18.94 27.12 -7.91
CA THR A 352 -20.30 26.85 -7.43
C THR A 352 -20.32 25.62 -6.52
N PRO A 353 -20.79 25.73 -5.27
CA PRO A 353 -20.85 24.59 -4.37
C PRO A 353 -21.73 23.46 -4.92
N VAL A 354 -21.23 22.22 -4.86
CA VAL A 354 -21.99 21.02 -5.20
C VAL A 354 -22.49 20.38 -3.92
N THR A 355 -23.81 20.30 -3.75
CA THR A 355 -24.44 19.63 -2.60
C THR A 355 -24.27 18.12 -2.69
N CYS A 356 -24.43 17.38 -1.58
CA CYS A 356 -24.38 15.90 -1.62
C CYS A 356 -25.36 15.33 -2.66
N GLN A 357 -26.61 15.78 -2.65
CA GLN A 357 -27.61 15.35 -3.64
C GLN A 357 -27.22 15.74 -5.07
N GLY A 358 -26.70 16.96 -5.27
CA GLY A 358 -26.21 17.41 -6.58
C GLY A 358 -25.02 16.61 -7.08
N GLY A 359 -24.15 16.15 -6.18
CA GLY A 359 -23.06 15.23 -6.46
C GLY A 359 -23.58 13.92 -7.05
N PHE A 360 -24.61 13.33 -6.43
CA PHE A 360 -25.23 12.10 -6.94
C PHE A 360 -25.92 12.31 -8.28
N THR A 361 -26.79 13.32 -8.40
CA THR A 361 -27.65 13.49 -9.57
C THR A 361 -26.89 14.00 -10.81
N ALA A 362 -25.88 14.85 -10.64
CA ALA A 362 -25.18 15.48 -11.76
C ALA A 362 -23.82 14.85 -12.11
N TRP A 363 -23.16 14.20 -11.14
CA TRP A 363 -21.76 13.76 -11.30
C TRP A 363 -21.55 12.26 -11.12
N PHE A 364 -22.17 11.64 -10.11
CA PHE A 364 -21.92 10.24 -9.79
C PHE A 364 -22.34 9.29 -10.93
N HIS A 365 -23.57 9.43 -11.42
CA HIS A 365 -24.14 8.60 -12.50
C HIS A 365 -23.76 9.05 -13.92
N ARG A 366 -22.89 10.08 -14.04
CA ARG A 366 -22.54 10.62 -15.35
C ARG A 366 -21.63 9.65 -16.10
N ASN A 367 -22.11 9.10 -17.22
CA ASN A 367 -21.32 8.24 -18.10
C ASN A 367 -20.35 9.07 -18.96
N ALA A 368 -19.34 9.63 -18.30
CA ALA A 368 -18.26 10.38 -18.91
C ALA A 368 -17.01 10.26 -18.02
N PRO A 369 -15.80 10.42 -18.59
CA PRO A 369 -14.58 10.53 -17.82
C PRO A 369 -14.68 11.55 -16.68
N ASN A 370 -14.00 11.28 -15.57
CA ASN A 370 -13.82 12.24 -14.50
C ASN A 370 -13.13 13.50 -15.05
N PRO A 371 -13.65 14.71 -14.78
CA PRO A 371 -13.07 15.96 -15.28
C PRO A 371 -11.66 16.23 -14.76
N ASN A 372 -11.29 15.68 -13.60
CA ASN A 372 -9.94 15.76 -13.07
C ASN A 372 -9.29 14.37 -13.07
N VAL A 373 -8.12 14.25 -13.71
CA VAL A 373 -7.31 13.03 -13.64
C VAL A 373 -6.65 12.98 -12.27
N ILE A 374 -6.96 11.91 -11.51
CA ILE A 374 -6.36 11.66 -10.20
C ILE A 374 -5.07 10.85 -10.36
N ASP A 375 -4.04 11.52 -10.88
CA ASP A 375 -2.75 10.92 -11.19
C ASP A 375 -2.20 10.06 -10.04
N GLY A 376 -1.81 8.83 -10.37
CA GLY A 376 -1.14 7.90 -9.45
C GLY A 376 -2.05 7.09 -8.55
N ALA A 377 -3.37 7.35 -8.57
CA ALA A 377 -4.33 6.54 -7.83
C ALA A 377 -4.32 5.10 -8.35
N ILE A 378 -4.16 4.13 -7.46
CA ILE A 378 -4.34 2.70 -7.77
C ILE A 378 -5.77 2.32 -7.43
N VAL A 379 -6.54 1.98 -8.47
CA VAL A 379 -7.92 1.48 -8.30
C VAL A 379 -7.93 0.07 -7.71
N GLY A 380 -9.10 -0.44 -7.36
CA GLY A 380 -9.27 -1.79 -6.83
C GLY A 380 -8.78 -2.90 -7.77
N GLY A 381 -8.83 -2.66 -9.07
CA GLY A 381 -8.26 -3.50 -10.11
C GLY A 381 -9.22 -4.59 -10.62
N PRO A 382 -8.71 -5.56 -11.37
CA PRO A 382 -9.56 -6.55 -12.03
C PRO A 382 -10.09 -7.60 -11.06
N GLY A 383 -11.17 -8.27 -11.48
CA GLY A 383 -11.68 -9.48 -10.84
C GLY A 383 -10.78 -10.70 -11.08
N GLN A 384 -11.21 -11.86 -10.59
CA GLN A 384 -10.39 -13.07 -10.61
C GLN A 384 -10.06 -13.55 -12.03
N ASN A 385 -10.92 -13.25 -13.02
CA ASN A 385 -10.70 -13.64 -14.41
C ASN A 385 -10.09 -12.52 -15.26
N ASP A 386 -9.42 -11.56 -14.60
CA ASP A 386 -8.79 -10.38 -15.20
C ASP A 386 -9.79 -9.34 -15.76
N GLU A 387 -11.09 -9.51 -15.50
CA GLU A 387 -12.14 -8.59 -15.95
C GLU A 387 -12.14 -7.27 -15.18
N TYR A 388 -12.29 -6.15 -15.90
CA TYR A 388 -12.38 -4.82 -15.30
C TYR A 388 -13.46 -3.99 -15.99
N THR A 389 -14.36 -3.42 -15.20
CA THR A 389 -15.39 -2.48 -15.69
C THR A 389 -15.11 -1.07 -15.18
N ASP A 390 -14.70 -0.18 -16.09
CA ASP A 390 -14.44 1.23 -15.80
C ASP A 390 -15.76 2.00 -15.59
N SER A 391 -16.31 1.89 -14.39
CA SER A 391 -17.54 2.54 -13.99
C SER A 391 -17.39 3.13 -12.59
N ARG A 392 -17.81 4.39 -12.44
CA ARG A 392 -17.81 5.09 -11.15
C ARG A 392 -18.71 4.43 -10.13
N GLU A 393 -19.72 3.68 -10.57
CA GLU A 393 -20.63 2.94 -9.71
C GLU A 393 -20.04 1.60 -9.23
N ASN A 394 -19.03 1.09 -9.95
CA ASN A 394 -18.33 -0.14 -9.60
C ASN A 394 -17.22 0.14 -8.56
N PHE A 395 -17.62 0.53 -7.35
CA PHE A 395 -16.67 0.86 -6.29
C PHE A 395 -15.75 -0.31 -5.93
N GLN A 396 -16.17 -1.57 -6.11
CA GLN A 396 -15.31 -2.74 -5.84
C GLN A 396 -14.01 -2.73 -6.67
N GLN A 397 -14.09 -2.34 -7.94
CA GLN A 397 -12.93 -2.31 -8.85
C GLN A 397 -12.38 -0.90 -9.09
N ALA A 398 -13.23 0.14 -9.06
CA ALA A 398 -12.87 1.51 -9.43
C ALA A 398 -12.56 2.43 -8.23
N GLU A 399 -12.68 1.95 -6.99
CA GLU A 399 -12.28 2.71 -5.80
C GLU A 399 -10.77 2.77 -5.66
N ALA A 400 -10.26 3.96 -5.37
CA ALA A 400 -8.88 4.18 -5.00
C ALA A 400 -8.82 4.70 -3.56
N ALA A 401 -8.06 4.00 -2.72
CA ALA A 401 -7.83 4.40 -1.34
C ALA A 401 -6.35 4.70 -1.08
N THR A 402 -6.09 5.54 -0.07
CA THR A 402 -4.74 5.90 0.38
C THR A 402 -3.92 4.66 0.75
N ALA A 403 -4.56 3.67 1.40
CA ALA A 403 -3.95 2.41 1.77
C ALA A 403 -3.56 1.52 0.57
N ASN A 404 -4.23 1.65 -0.59
CA ASN A 404 -3.89 0.91 -1.81
C ASN A 404 -2.54 1.33 -2.36
N SER A 405 -2.30 2.64 -2.35
CA SER A 405 -1.18 3.23 -3.08
C SER A 405 0.09 3.31 -2.23
N ALA A 406 -0.04 3.23 -0.90
CA ALA A 406 1.07 3.55 0.02
C ALA A 406 2.21 2.56 -0.05
N PRO A 407 1.97 1.24 -0.05
CA PRO A 407 3.04 0.25 -0.22
C PRO A 407 3.71 0.38 -1.60
N PHE A 408 2.98 0.80 -2.62
CA PHE A 408 3.49 0.87 -3.99
C PHE A 408 4.57 1.95 -4.17
N VAL A 409 4.57 3.00 -3.35
CA VAL A 409 5.61 4.05 -3.37
C VAL A 409 7.01 3.45 -3.16
N GLY A 410 7.18 2.60 -2.14
CA GLY A 410 8.46 1.94 -1.88
C GLY A 410 8.86 0.94 -2.97
N VAL A 411 7.88 0.20 -3.51
CA VAL A 411 8.12 -0.74 -4.62
C VAL A 411 8.59 0.01 -5.86
N LEU A 412 7.94 1.13 -6.22
CA LEU A 412 8.34 1.94 -7.36
C LEU A 412 9.69 2.62 -7.13
N ALA A 413 9.97 3.10 -5.91
CA ALA A 413 11.28 3.63 -5.57
C ALA A 413 12.39 2.59 -5.78
N TYR A 414 12.16 1.32 -5.42
CA TYR A 414 13.13 0.26 -5.69
C TYR A 414 13.42 0.05 -7.18
N PHE A 415 12.42 0.15 -8.05
CA PHE A 415 12.58 -0.11 -9.50
C PHE A 415 12.99 1.11 -10.33
N ALA A 416 12.73 2.32 -9.85
CA ALA A 416 13.00 3.56 -10.57
C ALA A 416 14.50 3.85 -10.64
#